data_AF-A0A5R8MEB7-F1
#
_entry.id   AF-A0A5R8MEB7-F1
#
_cell.length_a   1.000
_cell.length_b   1.000
_cell.length_c   1.000
_cell.angle_alpha   90.00
_cell.angle_beta   90.00
_cell.angle_gamma   90.00
#
_symmetry.space_group_name_H-M   'P 1'
#
loop_
_entity.id
_entity.type
_entity.pdbx_description
1 polymer ?
#
loop_
_entity_poly.entity_id
_entity_poly.type
_entity_poly.pdbx_seq_one_letter_code
_entity_poly.pdbx_strand_id
1 'polypeptide(L)' 'MHDGYAHLGGVLATGLRDVTTDLAALDGRGWWAVVVDYEGKVTCARFDRVRRAPLP' A
#
# COMPACT_ATOMS: atom_id res chain seq x y z
N MET A 1 2.02 -18.64 -3.11
CA MET A 1 1.69 -17.57 -2.14
C MET A 1 1.91 -16.27 -2.89
N HIS A 2 0.86 -15.54 -3.22
CA HIS A 2 1.04 -14.27 -3.94
C HIS A 2 1.64 -13.27 -2.96
N ASP A 3 2.90 -12.90 -3.16
CA ASP A 3 3.49 -11.77 -2.46
C ASP A 3 2.65 -10.54 -2.82
N GLY A 4 2.01 -9.93 -1.82
CA GLY A 4 1.15 -8.77 -2.06
C GLY A 4 1.96 -7.63 -2.64
N TYR A 5 1.52 -7.07 -3.78
CA TYR A 5 2.14 -5.91 -4.41
C TYR A 5 1.10 -4.83 -4.71
N ALA A 6 1.52 -3.58 -4.65
CA ALA A 6 0.72 -2.42 -5.06
C ALA A 6 1.48 -1.64 -6.12
N HIS A 7 0.84 -1.40 -7.28
CA HIS A 7 1.39 -0.55 -8.32
C HIS A 7 0.50 0.68 -8.49
N LEU A 8 0.98 1.84 -8.03
CA LEU A 8 0.20 3.07 -8.06
C LEU A 8 1.09 4.29 -8.24
N GLY A 9 0.66 5.21 -9.11
CA GLY A 9 1.39 6.44 -9.42
C GLY A 9 2.81 6.24 -9.97
N GLY A 10 3.06 5.15 -10.72
CA GLY A 10 4.41 4.81 -11.20
C GLY A 10 5.35 4.27 -10.11
N VAL A 11 4.79 3.82 -8.99
CA VAL A 11 5.51 3.22 -7.87
C VAL A 11 5.01 1.78 -7.70
N LEU A 12 5.96 0.84 -7.70
CA LEU A 12 5.73 -0.55 -7.35
C LEU A 12 6.22 -0.80 -5.93
N ALA A 13 5.27 -1.15 -5.06
CA ALA A 13 5.49 -1.54 -3.69
C ALA A 13 5.28 -3.06 -3.54
N THR A 14 6.20 -3.72 -2.85
CA THR A 14 6.29 -5.18 -2.68
C THR A 14 6.77 -5.51 -1.27
N GLY A 15 6.68 -6.77 -0.86
CA GLY A 15 6.96 -7.14 0.53
C GLY A 15 5.88 -6.56 1.45
N LEU A 16 4.64 -6.95 1.20
CA LEU A 16 3.49 -6.59 2.02
C LEU A 16 3.75 -7.03 3.47
N ARG A 17 3.73 -6.07 4.38
CA ARG A 17 4.04 -6.30 5.79
C ARG A 17 2.82 -6.26 6.68
N ASP A 18 1.88 -5.37 6.38
CA ASP A 18 0.69 -5.15 7.17
C ASP A 18 -0.45 -4.62 6.30
N VAL A 19 -1.69 -5.01 6.61
CA VAL A 19 -2.89 -4.48 5.98
C VAL A 19 -3.88 -4.15 7.08
N THR A 20 -4.34 -2.92 7.10
CA THR A 20 -5.25 -2.42 8.12
C THR A 20 -6.24 -1.46 7.52
N THR A 21 -7.45 -1.39 8.07
CA THR A 21 -8.43 -0.35 7.73
C THR A 21 -8.36 0.83 8.70
N ASP A 22 -7.47 0.75 9.70
CA ASP A 22 -7.28 1.77 10.70
C ASP A 22 -6.34 2.88 10.18
N LEU A 23 -6.86 4.09 10.05
CA LEU A 23 -6.09 5.25 9.59
C LEU A 23 -5.02 5.70 10.59
N ALA A 24 -5.13 5.38 11.88
CA ALA A 24 -4.11 5.74 12.86
C ALA A 24 -2.80 5.00 12.60
N ALA A 25 -2.83 3.87 11.88
CA ALA A 25 -1.62 3.18 11.44
C ALA A 25 -0.74 4.01 10.50
N LEU A 26 -1.30 5.02 9.81
CA LEU A 26 -0.54 5.94 8.94
C LEU A 26 0.38 6.88 9.71
N ASP A 27 0.17 7.07 11.01
CA ASP A 27 1.10 7.80 11.87
C ASP A 27 2.44 7.05 12.05
N GLY A 28 2.46 5.76 11.69
CA GLY A 28 3.65 4.94 11.64
C GLY A 28 4.60 5.31 10.50
N ARG A 29 5.91 5.14 10.74
CA ARG A 29 6.94 5.31 9.70
C ARG A 29 6.84 4.21 8.63
N GLY A 30 7.09 4.58 7.38
CA GLY A 30 7.16 3.64 6.26
C GLY A 30 6.41 4.17 5.05
N TRP A 31 6.19 3.30 4.09
CA TRP A 31 5.39 3.61 2.91
C TRP A 31 4.10 2.80 2.92
N TRP A 32 3.01 3.49 2.62
CA TRP A 32 1.65 2.97 2.69
C TRP A 32 0.94 3.20 1.35
N ALA A 33 0.29 2.16 0.85
CA ALA A 33 -0.75 2.30 -0.16
C ALA A 33 -2.09 2.45 0.57
N VAL A 34 -2.76 3.57 0.36
CA VAL A 34 -4.09 3.81 0.91
C VAL A 34 -5.08 3.80 -0.24
N VAL A 35 -6.04 2.89 -0.18
CA VAL A 35 -7.13 2.78 -1.15
C VAL A 35 -8.43 3.07 -0.43
N VAL A 36 -9.24 3.96 -1.00
CA VAL A 36 -10.58 4.26 -0.51
C VAL A 36 -11.55 3.82 -1.58
N ASP A 37 -12.53 2.99 -1.20
CA ASP A 37 -13.61 2.64 -2.11
C ASP A 37 -14.66 3.76 -2.20
N TYR A 38 -15.58 3.65 -3.15
CA TYR A 38 -16.64 4.64 -3.33
C TYR A 38 -17.64 4.67 -2.16
N GLU A 39 -17.71 3.61 -1.35
CA GLU A 39 -18.53 3.53 -0.15
C GLU A 39 -17.85 4.18 1.07
N GLY A 40 -16.59 4.62 0.93
CA GLY A 40 -15.79 5.26 1.98
C GLY A 40 -14.99 4.29 2.85
N LYS A 41 -14.91 3.00 2.51
CA LYS A 41 -14.04 2.06 3.23
C LYS A 41 -12.60 2.30 2.83
N VAL A 42 -11.75 2.45 3.83
CA VAL A 42 -10.31 2.66 3.65
C VAL A 42 -9.56 1.37 3.90
N THR A 43 -8.64 1.03 3.01
CA THR A 43 -7.65 -0.03 3.21
C THR A 43 -6.25 0.56 3.08
N CYS A 44 -5.48 0.45 4.15
CA CYS A 44 -4.09 0.86 4.26
C CYS A 44 -3.20 -0.39 4.21
N ALA A 45 -2.30 -0.47 3.23
CA ALA A 45 -1.34 -1.56 3.10
C ALA A 45 0.08 -1.03 3.23
N ARG A 46 0.86 -1.61 4.16
CA ARG A 46 2.26 -1.23 4.42
C ARG A 46 3.21 -2.11 3.63
N PHE A 47 4.17 -1.47 2.98
CA PHE A 47 5.20 -2.15 2.20
C PHE A 47 6.60 -1.80 2.68
N ASP A 48 7.49 -2.78 2.63
CA ASP A 48 8.89 -2.62 3.01
C ASP A 48 9.76 -2.20 1.81
N ARG A 49 9.42 -2.67 0.61
CA ARG A 49 10.16 -2.38 -0.62
C ARG A 49 9.33 -1.56 -1.59
N VAL A 50 9.76 -0.31 -1.81
CA VAL A 50 9.07 0.63 -2.69
C VAL A 50 10.05 1.16 -3.71
N ARG A 51 9.74 0.98 -4.99
CA ARG A 51 10.57 1.44 -6.11
C ARG A 51 9.72 2.13 -7.16
N ARG A 52 10.28 3.12 -7.85
CA ARG A 52 9.65 3.66 -9.06
C ARG A 52 9.73 2.60 -10.16
N ALA A 53 8.60 2.31 -10.79
CA ALA A 53 8.49 1.41 -11.92
C ALA A 53 7.52 2.03 -12.93
N PRO A 54 7.93 2.21 -14.20
CA PRO A 54 6.97 2.56 -15.24
C PRO A 54 5.92 1.44 -15.34
N LEU A 55 4.67 1.83 -15.63
CA LEU A 55 3.61 0.88 -15.93
C LEU A 55 4.04 0.05 -17.15
N PRO A 56 3.93 -1.30 -17.10
CA PRO A 56 4.20 -2.15 -18.27
C PRO A 56 3.21 -1.90 -19.42
#